data_AF-A0A0G0XSK0-F1
#
_entry.id   AF-A0A0G0XSK0-F1
#
_cell.length_a   1.000
_cell.length_b   1.000
_cell.length_c   1.000
_cell.angle_alpha   90.00
_cell.angle_beta   90.00
_cell.angle_gamma   90.00
#
_symmetry.space_group_name_H-M   'P 1'
#
loop_
_entity.id
_entity.type
_entity.pdbx_description
1 polymer ?
#
loop_
_entity_poly.entity_id
_entity_poly.type
_entity_poly.pdbx_seq_one_letter_code
_entity_poly.pdbx_strand_id
1 'polypeptide(L)'
;MIEIEGRTSELTKRPVNHGAEEWLGKPIEILDHGFVYLVDYMGNDEAIEQAARVSYGSGTRQVNETTGLLRYLMRGEHTSPYEMVEFKFHAKMPIFVARQWVRHRTASINEQSARYSVVESEFYIPDPEVISVQSVDNKQGRGANVSTGYAEEIRVKLSDYYSGAHNLYDLLLNGEGEDRPGIARELARIPLPVATYTEWYWKIDLHNLLHFLKLRMDPHAQWE
;
A
#
# COMPACT_ATOMS: atom_id res chain seq x y z
N MET A 1 -0.36 -4.93 15.62
CA MET A 1 -0.47 -6.01 14.63
C MET A 1 -1.75 -6.78 14.88
N ILE A 2 -2.61 -6.95 13.87
CA ILE A 2 -3.63 -8.00 13.93
C ILE A 2 -2.85 -9.31 13.75
N GLU A 3 -2.52 -9.98 14.84
CA GLU A 3 -1.90 -11.30 14.82
C GLU A 3 -2.79 -12.21 13.96
N ILE A 4 -2.25 -12.70 12.84
CA ILE A 4 -2.79 -13.88 12.14
C ILE A 4 -2.26 -15.15 12.86
N GLU A 5 -2.00 -15.06 14.17
CA GLU A 5 -1.74 -16.23 15.00
C GLU A 5 -3.08 -16.89 15.28
N GLY A 6 -3.28 -18.08 14.71
CA GLY A 6 -4.47 -18.89 14.99
C GLY A 6 -5.26 -19.40 13.79
N ARG A 7 -4.81 -19.19 12.54
CA ARG A 7 -5.37 -19.96 11.42
C ARG A 7 -4.89 -21.41 11.50
N THR A 8 -5.73 -22.28 12.06
CA THR A 8 -5.56 -23.73 11.99
C THR A 8 -5.62 -24.17 10.53
N SER A 9 -4.70 -25.05 10.10
CA SER A 9 -4.71 -25.61 8.75
C SER A 9 -5.88 -26.59 8.61
N GLU A 10 -7.05 -26.08 8.27
CA GLU A 10 -8.19 -26.91 7.90
C GLU A 10 -8.19 -27.22 6.39
N LEU A 11 -8.70 -28.40 6.02
CA LEU A 11 -8.87 -28.77 4.61
C LEU A 11 -9.90 -27.84 3.96
N THR A 12 -9.49 -27.12 2.93
CA THR A 12 -10.37 -26.20 2.18
C THR A 12 -10.74 -26.76 0.82
N LYS A 13 -11.95 -26.42 0.34
CA LYS A 13 -12.37 -26.66 -1.06
C LYS A 13 -11.91 -25.55 -2.01
N ARG A 14 -11.38 -24.45 -1.47
CA ARG A 14 -10.91 -23.32 -2.28
C ARG A 14 -9.57 -23.69 -2.95
N PRO A 15 -9.29 -23.14 -4.14
CA PRO A 15 -7.95 -23.20 -4.71
C PRO A 15 -6.93 -22.63 -3.72
N VAL A 16 -5.81 -23.33 -3.57
CA VAL A 16 -4.69 -22.90 -2.73
C VAL A 16 -3.53 -22.53 -3.65
N ASN A 17 -3.01 -21.32 -3.50
CA ASN A 17 -1.81 -20.88 -4.21
C ASN A 17 -0.62 -20.94 -3.23
N HIS A 18 0.27 -21.91 -3.42
CA HIS A 18 1.41 -22.12 -2.52
C HIS A 18 2.31 -20.89 -2.38
N GLY A 19 2.53 -20.14 -3.47
CA GLY A 19 3.31 -18.91 -3.42
C GLY A 19 2.61 -17.82 -2.61
N ALA A 20 1.29 -17.69 -2.71
CA ALA A 20 0.53 -16.73 -1.89
C ALA A 20 0.49 -17.15 -0.41
N GLU A 21 0.34 -18.45 -0.11
CA GLU A 21 0.40 -18.98 1.26
C GLU A 21 1.74 -18.69 1.95
N GLU A 22 2.85 -18.68 1.20
CA GLU A 22 4.16 -18.33 1.75
C GLU A 22 4.23 -16.88 2.27
N TRP A 23 3.42 -15.96 1.71
CA TRP A 23 3.43 -14.53 2.07
C TRP A 23 2.24 -14.09 2.92
N LEU A 24 1.25 -14.97 3.09
CA LEU A 24 0.03 -14.68 3.81
C LEU A 24 0.34 -14.28 5.26
N GLY A 25 -0.05 -13.07 5.65
CA GLY A 25 0.18 -12.51 6.98
C GLY A 25 1.60 -12.07 7.29
N LYS A 26 2.53 -12.11 6.33
CA LYS A 26 3.92 -11.73 6.57
C LYS A 26 4.18 -10.28 6.15
N PRO A 27 4.44 -9.36 7.10
CA PRO A 27 4.79 -7.99 6.78
C PRO A 27 6.12 -7.90 6.05
N ILE A 28 6.11 -7.13 4.96
CA ILE A 28 7.31 -6.54 4.36
C ILE A 28 7.37 -5.12 4.87
N GLU A 29 8.34 -4.84 5.75
CA GLU A 29 8.62 -3.50 6.26
C GLU A 29 9.12 -2.59 5.11
N ILE A 30 8.61 -1.38 5.06
CA ILE A 30 8.94 -0.37 4.05
C ILE A 30 9.10 0.99 4.72
N LEU A 31 10.03 1.81 4.23
CA LEU A 31 10.39 3.09 4.85
C LEU A 31 10.78 2.88 6.33
N ASP A 32 10.53 3.87 7.19
CA ASP A 32 10.89 3.85 8.62
C ASP A 32 9.82 3.19 9.52
N HIS A 33 8.53 3.29 9.16
CA HIS A 33 7.41 2.77 9.97
C HIS A 33 6.31 2.07 9.14
N GLY A 34 6.51 1.92 7.83
CA GLY A 34 5.50 1.37 6.93
C GLY A 34 5.61 -0.14 6.79
N PHE A 35 4.53 -0.75 6.30
CA PHE A 35 4.54 -2.16 5.89
C PHE A 35 3.53 -2.42 4.78
N VAL A 36 3.68 -3.55 4.11
CA VAL A 36 2.63 -4.18 3.32
C VAL A 36 2.60 -5.68 3.58
N TYR A 37 1.42 -6.27 3.70
CA TYR A 37 1.27 -7.72 3.69
C TYR A 37 -0.01 -8.21 3.04
N LEU A 38 0.07 -9.42 2.52
CA LEU A 38 -1.09 -10.14 1.99
C LEU A 38 -1.96 -10.63 3.13
N VAL A 39 -3.21 -10.17 3.17
CA VAL A 39 -4.21 -10.58 4.18
C VAL A 39 -5.00 -11.78 3.69
N ASP A 40 -5.30 -11.79 2.39
CA ASP A 40 -6.17 -12.78 1.76
C ASP A 40 -5.99 -12.76 0.25
N TYR A 41 -6.33 -13.86 -0.41
CA TYR A 41 -6.36 -13.96 -1.87
C TYR A 41 -7.50 -14.86 -2.32
N MET A 42 -7.91 -14.70 -3.58
CA MET A 42 -8.88 -15.56 -4.25
C MET A 42 -8.32 -15.97 -5.60
N GLY A 43 -8.35 -17.28 -5.88
CA GLY A 43 -7.93 -17.82 -7.16
C GLY A 43 -6.43 -18.07 -7.27
N ASN A 44 -6.04 -18.64 -8.40
CA ASN A 44 -4.69 -19.01 -8.80
C ASN A 44 -4.63 -19.08 -10.34
N ASP A 45 -3.53 -19.57 -10.90
CA ASP A 45 -3.36 -19.65 -12.36
C ASP A 45 -4.45 -20.50 -13.03
N GLU A 46 -4.92 -21.57 -12.37
CA GLU A 46 -6.03 -22.39 -12.87
C GLU A 46 -7.37 -21.64 -12.91
N ALA A 47 -7.59 -20.67 -12.02
CA ALA A 47 -8.80 -19.83 -12.06
C ALA A 47 -8.83 -18.96 -13.33
N ILE A 48 -7.67 -18.44 -13.75
CA ILE A 48 -7.51 -17.67 -14.99
C ILE A 48 -7.78 -18.59 -16.20
N GLU A 49 -7.18 -19.78 -16.22
CA GLU A 49 -7.39 -20.76 -17.28
C GLU A 49 -8.86 -21.18 -17.38
N GLN A 50 -9.50 -21.49 -16.25
CA GLN A 50 -10.91 -21.88 -16.21
C GLN A 50 -11.78 -20.76 -16.79
N ALA A 51 -11.58 -19.51 -16.36
CA ALA A 51 -12.33 -18.37 -16.86
C ALA A 51 -12.16 -18.17 -18.37
N ALA A 52 -10.92 -18.28 -18.87
CA ALA A 52 -10.64 -18.17 -20.29
C ALA A 52 -11.28 -19.30 -21.11
N ARG A 53 -11.28 -20.54 -20.60
CA ARG A 53 -11.81 -21.72 -21.29
C ARG A 53 -13.33 -21.80 -21.31
N VAL A 54 -14.03 -21.17 -20.37
CA VAL A 54 -15.52 -21.07 -20.42
C VAL A 54 -15.97 -20.40 -21.72
N SER A 55 -15.18 -19.48 -22.27
CA SER A 55 -15.46 -18.86 -23.57
C SER A 55 -15.33 -19.82 -24.76
N TYR A 56 -14.62 -20.94 -24.63
CA TYR A 56 -14.36 -21.90 -25.72
C TYR A 56 -15.35 -23.08 -25.78
N GLY A 57 -16.31 -23.16 -24.84
CA GLY A 57 -17.29 -24.26 -24.77
C GLY A 57 -16.67 -25.58 -24.29
N SER A 58 -17.53 -26.52 -23.90
CA SER A 58 -17.13 -27.84 -23.38
C SER A 58 -16.49 -28.71 -24.48
N GLY A 59 -15.16 -28.66 -24.61
CA GLY A 59 -14.48 -29.52 -25.61
C GLY A 59 -12.95 -29.56 -25.60
N THR A 60 -12.24 -28.61 -24.99
CA THR A 60 -10.76 -28.53 -25.10
C THR A 60 -10.06 -28.89 -23.79
N ARG A 61 -10.08 -30.19 -23.44
CA ARG A 61 -9.17 -30.74 -22.42
C ARG A 61 -7.81 -31.05 -23.06
N GLN A 62 -6.82 -30.20 -22.82
CA GLN A 62 -5.42 -30.63 -22.74
C GLN A 62 -4.84 -30.15 -21.42
N VAL A 63 -4.53 -31.11 -20.55
CA VAL A 63 -3.80 -30.91 -19.30
C VAL A 63 -2.32 -30.85 -19.69
N ASN A 64 -1.77 -29.64 -19.84
CA ASN A 64 -0.31 -29.32 -19.79
C ASN A 64 0.07 -27.93 -20.36
N GLU A 65 -0.88 -27.03 -20.66
CA GLU A 65 -0.55 -25.75 -21.30
C GLU A 65 -0.93 -24.49 -20.51
N THR A 66 -1.22 -24.57 -19.19
CA THR A 66 -1.67 -23.42 -18.38
C THR A 66 -0.76 -22.20 -18.55
N THR A 67 0.56 -22.36 -18.36
CA THR A 67 1.52 -21.27 -18.55
C THR A 67 1.52 -20.73 -19.99
N GLY A 68 1.38 -21.60 -20.99
CA GLY A 68 1.33 -21.22 -22.40
C GLY A 68 0.10 -20.37 -22.70
N LEU A 69 -1.07 -20.79 -22.20
CA LEU A 69 -2.33 -20.07 -22.31
C LEU A 69 -2.27 -18.72 -21.60
N LEU A 70 -1.83 -18.66 -20.34
CA LEU A 70 -1.70 -17.41 -19.58
C LEU A 70 -0.83 -16.40 -20.34
N ARG A 71 0.35 -16.83 -20.82
CA ARG A 71 1.23 -15.97 -21.62
C ARG A 71 0.60 -15.54 -22.95
N TYR A 72 -0.15 -16.42 -23.60
CA TYR A 72 -0.90 -16.08 -24.82
C TYR A 72 -1.95 -14.99 -24.54
N LEU A 73 -2.76 -15.16 -23.49
CA LEU A 73 -3.78 -14.19 -23.08
C LEU A 73 -3.16 -12.82 -22.77
N MET A 74 -2.07 -12.81 -22.01
CA MET A 74 -1.37 -11.57 -21.64
C MET A 74 -0.77 -10.84 -22.85
N ARG A 75 -0.20 -11.57 -23.83
CA ARG A 75 0.30 -10.97 -25.08
C ARG A 75 -0.83 -10.42 -25.96
N GLY A 76 -1.98 -11.07 -25.96
CA GLY A 76 -3.17 -10.64 -26.70
C GLY A 76 -4.00 -9.60 -25.97
N GLU A 77 -3.55 -9.11 -24.80
CA GLU A 77 -4.29 -8.18 -23.94
C GLU A 77 -5.71 -8.69 -23.59
N HIS A 78 -5.87 -10.02 -23.50
CA HIS A 78 -7.09 -10.65 -23.01
C HIS A 78 -7.10 -10.62 -21.49
N THR A 79 -7.51 -9.48 -20.92
CA THR A 79 -7.33 -9.16 -19.50
C THR A 79 -8.43 -9.70 -18.59
N SER A 80 -9.67 -9.84 -19.07
CA SER A 80 -10.80 -10.25 -18.21
C SER A 80 -10.61 -11.57 -17.44
N PRO A 81 -9.95 -12.62 -17.98
CA PRO A 81 -9.63 -13.81 -17.19
C PRO A 81 -8.72 -13.54 -15.98
N TYR A 82 -7.85 -12.53 -16.05
CA TYR A 82 -6.98 -12.13 -14.93
C TYR A 82 -7.76 -11.42 -13.82
N GLU A 83 -8.90 -10.80 -14.12
CA GLU A 83 -9.74 -10.15 -13.10
C GLU A 83 -10.39 -11.16 -12.12
N MET A 84 -10.33 -12.46 -12.43
CA MET A 84 -10.87 -13.54 -11.59
C MET A 84 -9.96 -13.92 -10.41
N VAL A 85 -8.76 -13.35 -10.35
CA VAL A 85 -7.83 -13.50 -9.22
C VAL A 85 -7.84 -12.21 -8.42
N GLU A 86 -8.11 -12.28 -7.12
CA GLU A 86 -8.13 -11.11 -6.23
C GLU A 86 -7.10 -11.21 -5.11
N PHE A 87 -6.64 -10.05 -4.66
CA PHE A 87 -5.76 -9.88 -3.52
C PHE A 87 -6.34 -8.86 -2.55
N LYS A 88 -6.12 -9.08 -1.26
CA LYS A 88 -6.40 -8.12 -0.20
C LYS A 88 -5.14 -7.90 0.60
N PHE A 89 -4.68 -6.67 0.62
CA PHE A 89 -3.51 -6.24 1.37
C PHE A 89 -3.92 -5.41 2.57
N HIS A 90 -3.10 -5.44 3.61
CA HIS A 90 -3.07 -4.42 4.65
C HIS A 90 -1.76 -3.66 4.48
N ALA A 91 -1.84 -2.35 4.38
CA ALA A 91 -0.68 -1.51 4.15
C ALA A 91 -0.69 -0.31 5.10
N LYS A 92 0.50 0.05 5.57
CA LYS A 92 0.79 1.22 6.38
C LYS A 92 1.78 2.09 5.63
N MET A 93 1.42 3.35 5.40
CA MET A 93 2.25 4.28 4.64
C MET A 93 1.96 5.73 4.99
N PRO A 94 2.81 6.68 4.58
CA PRO A 94 2.53 8.10 4.76
C PRO A 94 1.33 8.57 3.93
N ILE A 95 0.57 9.54 4.43
CA ILE A 95 -0.60 10.10 3.73
C ILE A 95 -0.26 10.59 2.32
N PHE A 96 0.94 11.17 2.09
CA PHE A 96 1.31 11.62 0.74
C PHE A 96 1.48 10.45 -0.25
N VAL A 97 1.91 9.27 0.20
CA VAL A 97 1.97 8.03 -0.60
C VAL A 97 0.55 7.52 -0.85
N ALA A 98 -0.28 7.46 0.20
CA ALA A 98 -1.67 7.04 0.10
C ALA A 98 -2.47 7.86 -0.91
N ARG A 99 -2.23 9.18 -0.99
CA ARG A 99 -2.86 10.09 -1.97
C ARG A 99 -2.50 9.79 -3.43
N GLN A 100 -1.35 9.19 -3.69
CA GLN A 100 -0.99 8.72 -5.03
C GLN A 100 -1.59 7.34 -5.30
N TRP A 101 -1.55 6.45 -4.31
CA TRP A 101 -2.05 5.09 -4.42
C TRP A 101 -3.56 5.06 -4.65
N VAL A 102 -4.35 5.91 -3.97
CA VAL A 102 -5.82 5.98 -4.09
C VAL A 102 -6.31 6.39 -5.50
N ARG A 103 -5.41 6.89 -6.36
CA ARG A 103 -5.73 7.24 -7.75
C ARG A 103 -6.01 6.02 -8.63
N HIS A 104 -5.68 4.82 -8.16
CA HIS A 104 -5.99 3.54 -8.80
C HIS A 104 -7.42 3.11 -8.47
N ARG A 105 -8.36 3.72 -9.19
CA ARG A 105 -9.82 3.72 -8.91
C ARG A 105 -10.53 2.35 -9.04
N THR A 106 -9.87 1.34 -9.59
CA THR A 106 -10.43 -0.01 -9.78
C THR A 106 -10.29 -0.90 -8.54
N ALA A 107 -9.62 -0.41 -7.49
CA ALA A 107 -9.51 -1.09 -6.21
C ALA A 107 -10.59 -0.67 -5.21
N SER A 108 -10.79 -1.50 -4.17
CA SER A 108 -11.57 -1.17 -2.98
C SER A 108 -10.64 -0.81 -1.82
N ILE A 109 -10.93 0.29 -1.13
CA ILE A 109 -10.10 0.81 -0.02
C ILE A 109 -10.96 1.03 1.22
N ASN A 110 -10.41 0.67 2.39
CA ASN A 110 -10.92 1.11 3.67
C ASN A 110 -9.75 1.61 4.53
N GLU A 111 -9.71 2.92 4.77
CA GLU A 111 -8.63 3.63 5.45
C GLU A 111 -9.00 3.95 6.89
N GLN A 112 -8.01 3.90 7.79
CA GLN A 112 -8.14 4.40 9.15
C GLN A 112 -8.56 5.88 9.14
N SER A 113 -9.66 6.18 9.83
CA SER A 113 -10.20 7.53 9.90
C SER A 113 -9.73 8.25 11.16
N ALA A 114 -8.89 9.27 10.99
CA ALA A 114 -8.52 10.21 12.04
C ALA A 114 -9.70 11.06 12.59
N ARG A 115 -10.93 10.88 12.08
CA ARG A 115 -12.15 11.45 12.70
C ARG A 115 -12.62 10.62 13.89
N TYR A 116 -12.35 9.31 13.84
CA TYR A 116 -12.82 8.34 14.83
C TYR A 116 -11.69 7.86 15.73
N SER A 117 -10.47 7.80 15.23
CA SER A 117 -9.29 7.32 15.97
C SER A 117 -8.38 8.46 16.39
N VAL A 118 -7.65 8.25 17.49
CA VAL A 118 -6.48 9.07 17.83
C VAL A 118 -5.36 8.68 16.87
N VAL A 119 -4.60 9.66 16.40
CA VAL A 119 -3.50 9.44 15.46
C VAL A 119 -2.22 9.23 16.26
N GLU A 120 -1.44 8.22 15.90
CA GLU A 120 -0.16 7.93 16.54
C GLU A 120 0.92 8.92 16.09
N SER A 121 1.95 9.10 16.92
CA SER A 121 3.09 9.99 16.64
C SER A 121 4.10 9.33 15.71
N GLU A 122 3.64 8.92 14.52
CA GLU A 122 4.44 8.26 13.51
C GLU A 122 4.42 9.05 12.21
N PHE A 123 5.59 9.56 11.82
CA PHE A 123 5.78 10.41 10.66
C PHE A 123 6.96 9.91 9.86
N TYR A 124 6.85 9.93 8.54
CA TYR A 124 7.95 9.55 7.67
C TYR A 124 9.10 10.54 7.74
N ILE A 125 10.27 10.04 8.11
CA ILE A 125 11.55 10.73 8.02
C ILE A 125 12.40 9.96 7.00
N PRO A 126 12.77 10.57 5.86
CA PRO A 126 13.56 9.89 4.84
C PRO A 126 14.93 9.48 5.35
N ASP A 127 15.43 8.35 4.85
CA ASP A 127 16.82 7.94 5.04
C ASP A 127 17.76 9.00 4.45
N PRO A 128 18.92 9.26 5.07
CA PRO A 128 19.88 10.25 4.57
C PRO A 128 20.28 10.03 3.11
N GLU A 129 20.33 8.76 2.68
CA GLU A 129 20.73 8.36 1.32
C GLU A 129 19.73 8.75 0.23
N VAL A 130 18.47 9.02 0.61
CA VAL A 130 17.41 9.33 -0.35
C VAL A 130 17.06 10.82 -0.36
N ILE A 131 17.72 11.62 0.48
CA ILE A 131 17.63 13.07 0.48
C ILE A 131 18.52 13.64 -0.62
N SER A 132 17.88 14.21 -1.63
CA SER A 132 18.53 14.69 -2.84
C SER A 132 17.97 16.04 -3.27
N VAL A 133 18.73 16.77 -4.10
CA VAL A 133 18.19 17.95 -4.79
C VAL A 133 17.17 17.55 -5.86
N GLN A 134 16.39 18.53 -6.35
CA GLN A 134 15.50 18.33 -7.48
C GLN A 134 16.30 18.01 -8.76
N SER A 135 15.86 17.01 -9.53
CA SER A 135 16.48 16.74 -10.84
C SER A 135 16.20 17.88 -11.84
N VAL A 136 17.23 18.21 -12.63
CA VAL A 136 17.15 19.23 -13.69
C VAL A 136 16.41 18.70 -14.92
N ASP A 137 16.62 17.42 -15.25
CA ASP A 137 16.07 16.77 -16.44
C ASP A 137 14.69 16.15 -16.18
N ASN A 138 14.46 15.63 -14.97
CA ASN A 138 13.19 15.06 -14.55
C ASN A 138 12.55 15.93 -13.46
N LYS A 139 11.61 16.79 -13.85
CA LYS A 139 10.87 17.66 -12.91
C LYS A 139 10.04 16.92 -11.85
N GLN A 140 9.83 15.61 -12.03
CA GLN A 140 9.12 14.75 -11.07
C GLN A 140 10.08 13.92 -10.20
N GLY A 141 11.38 13.95 -10.49
CA GLY A 141 12.36 13.04 -9.91
C GLY A 141 13.46 13.72 -9.10
N ARG A 142 14.26 12.87 -8.45
CA ARG A 142 15.41 13.21 -7.63
C ARG A 142 16.68 13.39 -8.48
N GLY A 143 17.50 14.36 -8.11
CA GLY A 143 18.81 14.65 -8.70
C GLY A 143 19.94 14.06 -7.88
N ALA A 144 21.05 14.79 -7.74
CA ALA A 144 22.17 14.34 -6.93
C ALA A 144 21.84 14.36 -5.43
N ASN A 145 22.40 13.40 -4.68
CA ASN A 145 22.29 13.38 -3.23
C ASN A 145 22.97 14.61 -2.62
N VAL A 146 22.40 15.11 -1.54
CA VAL A 146 23.06 16.14 -0.75
C VAL A 146 24.18 15.53 0.10
N SER A 147 25.04 16.35 0.68
CA SER A 147 26.05 15.87 1.63
C SER A 147 25.39 15.23 2.85
N THR A 148 25.97 14.17 3.41
CA THR A 148 25.47 13.48 4.61
C THR A 148 25.18 14.42 5.78
N GLY A 149 26.05 15.42 6.02
CA GLY A 149 25.84 16.40 7.09
C GLY A 149 24.58 17.26 6.88
N TYR A 150 24.32 17.67 5.64
CA TYR A 150 23.10 18.42 5.30
C TYR A 150 21.84 17.54 5.31
N ALA A 151 21.95 16.28 4.88
CA ALA A 151 20.86 15.31 4.98
C ALA A 151 20.43 15.11 6.44
N GLU A 152 21.39 14.96 7.35
CA GLU A 152 21.09 14.80 8.78
C GLU A 152 20.49 16.07 9.40
N GLU A 153 20.99 17.25 9.02
CA GLU A 153 20.40 18.53 9.43
C GLU A 153 18.91 18.63 9.00
N ILE A 154 18.58 18.19 7.79
CA ILE A 154 17.20 18.15 7.30
C ILE A 154 16.35 17.20 8.14
N ARG A 155 16.85 15.99 8.45
CA ARG A 155 16.13 15.00 9.27
C ARG A 155 15.81 15.53 10.66
N VAL A 156 16.77 16.19 11.32
CA VAL A 156 16.54 16.83 12.63
C VAL A 156 15.43 17.90 12.53
N LYS A 157 15.49 18.78 11.52
CA LYS A 157 14.46 19.81 11.32
C LYS A 157 13.07 19.22 11.06
N LEU A 158 12.98 18.11 10.32
CA LEU A 158 11.73 17.40 10.11
C LEU A 158 11.20 16.80 11.42
N SER A 159 12.06 16.12 12.17
CA SER A 159 11.71 15.54 13.48
C SER A 159 11.20 16.57 14.47
N ASP A 160 11.87 17.73 14.56
CA ASP A 160 11.47 18.84 15.43
C ASP A 160 10.09 19.40 15.01
N TYR A 161 9.88 19.59 13.71
CA TYR A 161 8.60 20.06 13.17
C TYR A 161 7.46 19.07 13.44
N TYR A 162 7.68 17.78 13.21
CA TYR A 162 6.69 16.72 13.45
C TYR A 162 6.33 16.61 14.92
N SER A 163 7.34 16.69 15.81
CA SER A 163 7.12 16.72 17.26
C SER A 163 6.28 17.93 17.68
N GLY A 164 6.56 19.12 17.13
CA GLY A 164 5.75 20.32 17.37
C GLY A 164 4.30 20.19 16.86
N ALA A 165 4.11 19.61 15.68
CA ALA A 165 2.79 19.36 15.11
C ALA A 165 1.96 18.38 15.95
N HIS A 166 2.59 17.30 16.45
CA HIS A 166 1.94 16.34 17.33
C HIS A 166 1.59 16.94 18.70
N ASN A 167 2.48 17.74 19.29
CA ASN A 167 2.20 18.43 20.54
C ASN A 167 1.00 19.38 20.41
N LEU A 168 0.88 20.08 19.27
CA LEU A 168 -0.30 20.90 18.99
C LEU A 168 -1.55 20.05 18.80
N TYR A 169 -1.46 18.89 18.13
CA TYR A 169 -2.55 17.94 18.02
C TYR A 169 -3.05 17.48 19.40
N ASP A 170 -2.15 17.06 20.29
CA ASP A 170 -2.48 16.63 21.65
C ASP A 170 -3.12 17.76 22.48
N LEU A 171 -2.58 18.97 22.35
CA LEU A 171 -3.15 20.15 23.00
C LEU A 171 -4.57 20.43 22.50
N LEU A 172 -4.82 20.39 21.19
CA LEU A 172 -6.14 20.60 20.61
C LEU A 172 -7.11 19.48 21.00
N LEU A 173 -6.65 18.24 21.09
CA LEU A 173 -7.48 17.08 21.44
C LEU A 173 -7.91 17.10 22.90
N ASN A 174 -7.01 17.48 23.82
CA ASN A 174 -7.22 17.40 25.26
C ASN A 174 -7.70 18.73 25.88
N GLY A 175 -7.32 19.87 25.28
CA GLY A 175 -7.57 21.19 25.83
C GLY A 175 -6.62 21.58 26.98
N GLU A 176 -6.93 22.67 27.66
CA GLU A 176 -6.16 23.27 28.76
C GLU A 176 -7.07 23.54 29.98
N GLY A 177 -7.72 22.50 30.49
CA GLY A 177 -8.62 22.60 31.65
C GLY A 177 -10.08 22.92 31.28
N GLU A 178 -10.90 23.22 32.30
CA GLU A 178 -12.36 23.33 32.15
C GLU A 178 -12.81 24.47 31.21
N ASP A 179 -12.12 25.61 31.24
CA ASP A 179 -12.48 26.79 30.43
C ASP A 179 -11.99 26.70 28.97
N ARG A 180 -11.13 25.72 28.66
CA ARG A 180 -10.52 25.52 27.34
C ARG A 180 -10.56 24.05 26.95
N PRO A 181 -11.76 23.46 26.73
CA PRO A 181 -11.87 22.05 26.44
C PRO A 181 -11.23 21.70 25.09
N GLY A 182 -10.84 20.43 24.94
CA GLY A 182 -10.41 19.89 23.66
C GLY A 182 -11.49 19.96 22.58
N ILE A 183 -11.06 20.05 21.32
CA ILE A 183 -11.93 20.12 20.15
C ILE A 183 -12.13 18.75 19.51
N ALA A 184 -13.12 18.67 18.61
CA ALA A 184 -13.41 17.44 17.88
C ALA A 184 -12.18 16.92 17.11
N ARG A 185 -11.97 15.59 17.12
CA ARG A 185 -10.84 14.91 16.45
C ARG A 185 -10.65 15.32 14.99
N GLU A 186 -11.76 15.52 14.26
CA GLU A 186 -11.71 15.91 12.86
C GLU A 186 -11.09 17.30 12.62
N LEU A 187 -11.15 18.18 13.63
CA LEU A 187 -10.50 19.49 13.66
C LEU A 187 -9.11 19.42 14.30
N ALA A 188 -8.97 18.70 15.41
CA ALA A 188 -7.69 18.59 16.14
C ALA A 188 -6.57 18.08 15.25
N ARG A 189 -6.85 17.14 14.34
CA ARG A 189 -5.87 16.53 13.41
C ARG A 189 -5.35 17.46 12.31
N ILE A 190 -5.97 18.62 12.06
CA ILE A 190 -5.62 19.51 10.93
C ILE A 190 -4.13 19.89 10.89
N PRO A 191 -3.42 20.13 12.02
CA PRO A 191 -2.00 20.44 12.00
C PRO A 191 -1.09 19.28 11.58
N LEU A 192 -1.59 18.04 11.59
CA LEU A 192 -0.76 16.88 11.27
C LEU A 192 -0.31 16.92 9.80
N PRO A 193 1.00 16.76 9.52
CA PRO A 193 1.53 16.85 8.18
C PRO A 193 1.12 15.64 7.32
N VAL A 194 1.23 15.78 5.99
CA VAL A 194 1.02 14.67 5.06
C VAL A 194 2.05 13.53 5.20
N ALA A 195 3.10 13.72 6.00
CA ALA A 195 4.07 12.70 6.37
C ALA A 195 3.55 11.72 7.44
N THR A 196 2.42 12.02 8.08
CA THR A 196 1.79 11.13 9.07
C THR A 196 1.45 9.79 8.43
N TYR A 197 1.71 8.70 9.15
CA TYR A 197 1.33 7.36 8.71
C TYR A 197 -0.19 7.14 8.82
N THR A 198 -0.72 6.39 7.85
CA THR A 198 -2.10 5.91 7.80
C THR A 198 -2.07 4.43 7.43
N GLU A 199 -3.11 3.71 7.82
CA GLU A 199 -3.26 2.28 7.51
C GLU A 199 -4.54 2.05 6.72
N TRP A 200 -4.50 1.11 5.78
CA TRP A 200 -5.70 0.73 5.05
C TRP A 200 -5.73 -0.74 4.63
N TYR A 201 -6.93 -1.24 4.43
CA TYR A 201 -7.14 -2.44 3.62
C TYR A 201 -7.32 -2.03 2.16
N TRP A 202 -6.58 -2.71 1.28
CA TRP A 202 -6.62 -2.50 -0.17
C TRP A 202 -6.91 -3.81 -0.89
N LYS A 203 -8.06 -3.89 -1.56
CA LYS A 203 -8.47 -5.06 -2.34
C LYS A 203 -8.46 -4.74 -3.83
N ILE A 204 -7.83 -5.59 -4.63
CA ILE A 204 -7.68 -5.39 -6.08
C ILE A 204 -7.60 -6.74 -6.80
N ASP A 205 -8.06 -6.81 -8.05
CA ASP A 205 -7.84 -7.97 -8.92
C ASP A 205 -6.46 -7.96 -9.58
N LEU A 206 -6.03 -9.10 -10.12
CA LEU A 206 -4.69 -9.27 -10.69
C LEU A 206 -4.45 -8.38 -11.91
N HIS A 207 -5.43 -8.16 -12.78
CA HIS A 207 -5.24 -7.30 -13.95
C HIS A 207 -4.93 -5.86 -13.51
N ASN A 208 -5.74 -5.32 -12.61
CA ASN A 208 -5.55 -3.98 -12.08
C ASN A 208 -4.30 -3.86 -11.19
N LEU A 209 -3.92 -4.92 -10.47
CA LEU A 209 -2.65 -4.97 -9.74
C LEU A 209 -1.44 -4.89 -10.68
N LEU A 210 -1.46 -5.62 -11.80
CA LEU A 210 -0.38 -5.54 -12.80
C LEU A 210 -0.29 -4.14 -13.41
N HIS A 211 -1.43 -3.48 -13.64
CA HIS A 211 -1.46 -2.08 -14.07
C HIS A 211 -0.86 -1.13 -13.01
N PHE A 212 -1.21 -1.32 -11.74
CA PHE A 212 -0.63 -0.59 -10.62
C PHE A 212 0.90 -0.74 -10.58
N LEU A 213 1.40 -1.98 -10.62
CA LEU A 213 2.83 -2.28 -10.60
C LEU A 213 3.55 -1.64 -11.79
N LYS A 214 2.98 -1.72 -13.00
CA LYS A 214 3.53 -1.07 -14.19
C LYS A 214 3.73 0.43 -14.00
N LEU A 215 2.80 1.11 -13.33
CA LEU A 215 2.87 2.57 -13.11
C LEU A 215 3.71 2.96 -11.88
N ARG A 216 3.82 2.10 -10.87
CA ARG A 216 4.48 2.41 -9.59
C ARG A 216 5.89 1.84 -9.46
N MET A 217 6.25 0.86 -10.27
CA MET A 217 7.64 0.39 -10.42
C MET A 217 8.37 1.13 -11.55
N ASP A 218 7.77 2.19 -12.10
CA ASP A 218 8.40 3.05 -13.10
C ASP A 218 9.34 4.07 -12.43
N PRO A 219 10.54 4.34 -12.98
CA PRO A 219 11.48 5.32 -12.42
C PRO A 219 10.95 6.76 -12.28
N HIS A 220 9.85 7.11 -12.95
CA HIS A 220 9.21 8.42 -12.81
C HIS A 220 8.21 8.48 -11.65
N ALA A 221 7.82 7.33 -11.08
CA ALA A 221 7.07 7.33 -9.84
C ALA A 221 7.93 7.91 -8.71
N GLN A 222 7.28 8.48 -7.70
CA GLN A 222 7.98 8.88 -6.49
C GLN A 222 8.66 7.64 -5.87
N TRP A 223 9.83 7.85 -5.24
CA TRP A 223 10.64 6.76 -4.70
C TRP A 223 9.95 6.00 -3.55
N GLU A 224 9.20 6.72 -2.71
CA GLU A 224 8.29 6.15 -1.69
C GLU A 224 7.05 5.48 -2.31
#